data_AF-A0A496ZXP0-F1
#
_entry.id   AF-A0A496ZXP0-F1
#
_cell.length_a   1.000
_cell.length_b   1.000
_cell.length_c   1.000
_cell.angle_alpha   90.00
_cell.angle_beta   90.00
_cell.angle_gamma   90.00
#
_symmetry.space_group_name_H-M   'P 1'
#
loop_
_entity.id
_entity.type
_entity.pdbx_description
1 polymer ?
#
loop_
_entity_poly.entity_id
_entity_poly.type
_entity_poly.pdbx_seq_one_letter_code
_entity_poly.pdbx_strand_id
1 'polypeptide(L)'
;MAKKIHNEPSRTLMEYRLLPGLTTERSASSEISLRTPLVYSPENDKKYFLNIPLVSAAMQSVSGARMGIELARLGGAAFIFCSQTIASQAEMIAEIKNYKAGFVQPQTMRPEMKISEMYEMRKQTGHSTFPVVDKNNKFLGLISKWDYDISLHAELLVKDRMISKQQIEIGVNITDLSQANQILLESHKSVLPIVDEDGKLLSMIFRKDITDQTDNPLEIHDEKKRLIAVAAINTHDYKERVKALVKVGVDVLSIDTSDGYTQYQSDAIKWINRNYPEIPVIGGNIITPSGFRYLVDAGA
;
A
#
# COMPACT_ATOMS: atom_id res chain seq x y z
N MET A 1 8.60 -38.87 -16.82
CA MET A 1 9.79 -39.49 -17.44
C MET A 1 10.75 -38.39 -17.90
N ALA A 2 12.02 -38.43 -17.49
CA ALA A 2 13.02 -37.46 -17.92
C ALA A 2 13.29 -37.63 -19.43
N LYS A 3 13.04 -36.59 -20.22
CA LYS A 3 13.12 -36.64 -21.70
C LYS A 3 14.49 -36.20 -22.25
N LYS A 4 15.33 -35.57 -21.44
CA LYS A 4 16.61 -34.98 -21.86
C LYS A 4 17.59 -34.96 -20.69
N ILE A 5 18.83 -35.36 -20.95
CA ILE A 5 19.95 -35.22 -20.01
C ILE A 5 20.77 -34.01 -20.47
N HIS A 6 21.07 -33.11 -19.55
CA HIS A 6 21.99 -32.00 -19.79
C HIS A 6 23.38 -32.43 -19.28
N ASN A 7 24.38 -32.38 -20.17
CA ASN A 7 25.74 -32.84 -19.85
C ASN A 7 26.58 -31.79 -19.13
N GLU A 8 26.11 -30.55 -19.06
CA GLU A 8 26.75 -29.48 -18.28
C GLU A 8 26.10 -29.38 -16.89
N PRO A 9 26.89 -29.19 -15.83
CA PRO A 9 26.35 -28.96 -14.49
C PRO A 9 25.66 -27.60 -14.39
N SER A 10 24.69 -27.48 -13.48
CA SER A 10 24.13 -26.18 -13.09
C SER A 10 25.21 -25.29 -12.48
N ARG A 11 25.09 -23.98 -12.69
CA ARG A 11 26.05 -22.98 -12.24
C ARG A 11 25.41 -21.99 -11.26
N THR A 12 26.23 -21.42 -10.38
CA THR A 12 25.83 -20.42 -9.39
C THR A 12 26.49 -19.07 -9.66
N LEU A 13 25.97 -17.99 -9.07
CA LEU A 13 26.50 -16.63 -9.29
C LEU A 13 27.98 -16.49 -8.88
N MET A 14 28.43 -17.25 -7.89
CA MET A 14 29.80 -17.18 -7.37
C MET A 14 30.86 -17.67 -8.35
N GLU A 15 30.46 -18.44 -9.37
CA GLU A 15 31.35 -18.97 -10.42
C GLU A 15 31.70 -17.91 -11.48
N TYR A 16 31.01 -16.77 -11.50
CA TYR A 16 31.17 -15.75 -12.53
C TYR A 16 31.72 -14.42 -11.99
N ARG A 17 32.28 -13.63 -12.91
CA ARG A 17 32.73 -12.25 -12.69
C ARG A 17 32.27 -11.38 -13.86
N LEU A 18 31.88 -10.15 -13.58
CA LEU A 18 31.59 -9.15 -14.60
C LEU A 18 32.90 -8.52 -15.07
N LEU A 19 33.17 -8.57 -16.37
CA LEU A 19 34.30 -7.86 -16.97
C LEU A 19 33.90 -6.39 -17.19
N PRO A 20 34.71 -5.41 -16.76
CA PRO A 20 34.38 -4.00 -16.97
C PRO A 20 34.27 -3.63 -18.45
N GLY A 21 33.30 -2.77 -18.78
CA GLY A 21 33.17 -2.11 -20.08
C GLY A 21 33.71 -0.68 -20.05
N LEU A 22 33.52 0.05 -21.15
CA LEU A 22 33.84 1.49 -21.23
C LEU A 22 32.85 2.31 -20.39
N THR A 23 33.35 3.05 -19.40
CA THR A 23 32.56 4.05 -18.66
C THR A 23 32.56 5.36 -19.44
N THR A 24 31.37 5.87 -19.75
CA THR A 24 31.18 7.18 -20.39
C THR A 24 30.47 8.13 -19.42
N GLU A 25 30.30 9.40 -19.79
CA GLU A 25 29.49 10.35 -18.99
C GLU A 25 28.05 9.86 -18.77
N ARG A 26 27.48 9.12 -19.74
CA ARG A 26 26.16 8.47 -19.61
C ARG A 26 26.14 7.30 -18.62
N SER A 27 27.31 6.88 -18.15
CA SER A 27 27.49 5.80 -17.18
C SER A 27 27.79 6.33 -15.77
N ALA A 28 27.67 7.64 -15.54
CA ALA A 28 27.74 8.22 -14.21
C ALA A 28 26.66 7.58 -13.33
N SER A 29 26.99 7.29 -12.06
CA SER A 29 26.09 6.58 -11.15
C SER A 29 24.75 7.29 -10.92
N SER A 30 24.74 8.62 -11.03
CA SER A 30 23.51 9.44 -10.94
C SER A 30 22.56 9.25 -12.13
N GLU A 31 23.08 8.82 -13.29
CA GLU A 31 22.31 8.64 -14.53
C GLU A 31 21.81 7.20 -14.70
N ILE A 32 22.23 6.27 -13.83
CA ILE A 32 21.83 4.87 -13.91
C ILE A 32 20.42 4.71 -13.33
N SER A 33 19.46 4.39 -14.21
CA SER A 33 18.12 4.01 -13.81
C SER A 33 18.08 2.56 -13.32
N LEU A 34 17.58 2.36 -12.10
CA LEU A 34 17.27 1.05 -11.53
C LEU A 34 15.81 0.62 -11.77
N ARG A 35 15.03 1.45 -12.48
CA ARG A 35 13.63 1.19 -12.79
C ARG A 35 13.47 -0.11 -13.57
N THR A 36 12.62 -1.01 -13.09
CA THR A 36 12.44 -2.35 -13.65
C THR A 36 10.96 -2.75 -13.65
N PRO A 37 10.44 -3.50 -14.64
CA PRO A 37 9.09 -4.05 -14.56
C PRO A 37 8.99 -5.13 -13.45
N LEU A 38 8.00 -5.00 -12.57
CA LEU A 38 7.57 -6.10 -11.69
C LEU A 38 6.66 -7.06 -12.46
N VAL A 39 5.71 -6.50 -13.20
CA VAL A 39 4.80 -7.21 -14.10
C VAL A 39 4.61 -6.37 -15.34
N TYR A 40 4.63 -7.03 -16.50
CA TYR A 40 4.51 -6.39 -17.80
C TYR A 40 3.73 -7.30 -18.75
N SER A 41 2.55 -6.86 -19.17
CA SER A 41 1.82 -7.45 -20.28
C SER A 41 1.81 -6.49 -21.47
N PRO A 42 2.32 -6.89 -22.66
CA PRO A 42 2.21 -6.10 -23.87
C PRO A 42 0.76 -5.92 -24.35
N GLU A 43 -0.12 -6.86 -24.00
CA GLU A 43 -1.47 -6.96 -24.58
C GLU A 43 -2.53 -6.22 -23.76
N ASN A 44 -2.38 -6.16 -22.43
CA ASN A 44 -3.46 -5.71 -21.52
C ASN A 44 -3.10 -4.50 -20.65
N ASP A 45 -2.04 -3.75 -20.99
CA ASP A 45 -1.53 -2.59 -20.24
C ASP A 45 -1.27 -2.78 -18.73
N LYS A 46 -1.37 -4.02 -18.22
CA LYS A 46 -1.01 -4.40 -16.84
C LYS A 46 0.48 -4.17 -16.63
N LYS A 47 0.82 -3.05 -15.98
CA LYS A 47 2.20 -2.62 -15.83
C LYS A 47 2.41 -2.05 -14.44
N TYR A 48 3.09 -2.80 -13.59
CA TYR A 48 3.67 -2.28 -12.37
C TYR A 48 5.18 -2.25 -12.54
N PHE A 49 5.77 -1.09 -12.29
CA PHE A 49 7.21 -0.88 -12.31
C PHE A 49 7.68 -0.64 -10.89
N LEU A 50 8.85 -1.18 -10.59
CA LEU A 50 9.61 -0.78 -9.42
C LEU A 50 10.61 0.30 -9.80
N ASN A 51 10.89 1.20 -8.86
CA ASN A 51 11.94 2.21 -9.03
C ASN A 51 13.32 1.67 -8.57
N ILE A 52 13.32 0.63 -7.73
CA ILE A 52 14.48 -0.20 -7.40
C ILE A 52 14.15 -1.69 -7.57
N PRO A 53 15.09 -2.54 -8.04
CA PRO A 53 14.84 -3.95 -8.33
C PRO A 53 14.90 -4.81 -7.05
N LEU A 54 14.28 -4.34 -5.96
CA LEU A 54 14.26 -5.03 -4.68
C LEU A 54 12.84 -5.43 -4.31
N VAL A 55 12.68 -6.72 -4.00
CA VAL A 55 11.44 -7.29 -3.48
C VAL A 55 11.73 -8.11 -2.22
N SER A 56 10.80 -8.14 -1.28
CA SER A 56 10.92 -9.00 -0.10
C SER A 56 10.16 -10.32 -0.30
N ALA A 57 10.75 -11.41 0.19
CA ALA A 57 10.19 -12.74 0.05
C ALA A 57 8.86 -12.89 0.81
N ALA A 58 7.96 -13.73 0.29
CA ALA A 58 6.64 -14.01 0.88
C ALA A 58 6.72 -14.90 2.13
N MET A 59 7.40 -14.43 3.17
CA MET A 59 7.67 -15.19 4.39
C MET A 59 7.12 -14.46 5.62
N GLN A 60 6.59 -15.24 6.57
CA GLN A 60 6.04 -14.75 7.84
C GLN A 60 7.04 -13.88 8.62
N SER A 61 8.31 -14.24 8.58
CA SER A 61 9.40 -13.55 9.28
C SER A 61 9.92 -12.32 8.54
N VAL A 62 9.41 -12.01 7.34
CA VAL A 62 9.95 -10.96 6.46
C VAL A 62 8.90 -9.93 6.09
N SER A 63 7.77 -10.37 5.53
CA SER A 63 6.87 -9.48 4.75
C SER A 63 5.49 -9.31 5.40
N GLY A 64 5.44 -8.54 6.48
CA GLY A 64 4.20 -8.00 7.04
C GLY A 64 3.85 -6.60 6.48
N ALA A 65 2.75 -6.01 6.96
CA ALA A 65 2.27 -4.69 6.51
C ALA A 65 3.35 -3.60 6.57
N ARG A 66 4.09 -3.51 7.67
CA ARG A 66 5.19 -2.55 7.84
C ARG A 66 6.29 -2.72 6.77
N MET A 67 6.69 -3.94 6.44
CA MET A 67 7.66 -4.18 5.37
C MET A 67 7.10 -3.76 4.01
N GLY A 68 5.81 -4.04 3.75
CA GLY A 68 5.13 -3.58 2.54
C GLY A 68 5.12 -2.07 2.39
N ILE A 69 4.79 -1.35 3.47
CA ILE A 69 4.80 0.11 3.49
C ILE A 69 6.21 0.63 3.22
N GLU A 70 7.21 0.25 4.03
CA GLU A 70 8.55 0.84 3.92
C GLU A 70 9.23 0.48 2.60
N LEU A 71 9.04 -0.75 2.09
CA LEU A 71 9.65 -1.14 0.83
C LEU A 71 8.99 -0.43 -0.37
N ALA A 72 7.67 -0.24 -0.35
CA ALA A 72 6.98 0.54 -1.38
C ALA A 72 7.41 2.02 -1.37
N ARG A 73 7.63 2.61 -0.18
CA ARG A 73 8.20 3.96 0.00
C ARG A 73 9.59 4.10 -0.61
N LEU A 74 10.43 3.09 -0.47
CA LEU A 74 11.78 3.08 -1.04
C LEU A 74 11.82 2.70 -2.52
N GLY A 75 10.68 2.35 -3.11
CA GLY A 75 10.57 2.03 -4.53
C GLY A 75 10.72 0.55 -4.89
N GLY A 76 10.57 -0.35 -3.92
CA GLY A 76 10.49 -1.80 -4.11
C GLY A 76 9.07 -2.33 -3.86
N ALA A 77 8.93 -3.65 -3.69
CA ALA A 77 7.65 -4.26 -3.34
C ALA A 77 7.79 -5.43 -2.36
N ALA A 78 6.94 -5.47 -1.34
CA ALA A 78 6.87 -6.63 -0.45
C ALA A 78 5.77 -7.59 -0.88
N PHE A 79 6.07 -8.89 -0.87
CA PHE A 79 5.09 -9.93 -1.16
C PHE A 79 4.49 -10.38 0.17
N ILE A 80 3.26 -9.98 0.48
CA ILE A 80 2.61 -10.31 1.75
C ILE A 80 2.26 -11.80 1.77
N PHE A 81 2.83 -12.53 2.74
CA PHE A 81 2.75 -13.99 2.82
C PHE A 81 1.31 -14.52 3.00
N CYS A 82 1.03 -15.72 2.47
CA CYS A 82 -0.31 -16.31 2.53
C CYS A 82 -0.50 -17.37 3.63
N SER A 83 0.55 -17.74 4.36
CA SER A 83 0.50 -18.69 5.49
C SER A 83 -0.14 -18.07 6.75
N GLN A 84 -1.36 -17.58 6.58
CA GLN A 84 -2.22 -16.94 7.58
C GLN A 84 -3.68 -17.00 7.11
N THR A 85 -4.60 -16.56 7.97
CA THR A 85 -6.01 -16.46 7.60
C THR A 85 -6.21 -15.45 6.48
N ILE A 86 -7.25 -15.66 5.66
CA ILE A 86 -7.61 -14.74 4.57
C ILE A 86 -7.88 -13.32 5.11
N ALA A 87 -8.57 -13.24 6.26
CA ALA A 87 -8.90 -11.97 6.90
C ALA A 87 -7.65 -11.21 7.35
N SER A 88 -6.70 -11.89 7.99
CA SER A 88 -5.45 -11.25 8.46
C SER A 88 -4.58 -10.77 7.30
N GLN A 89 -4.48 -11.54 6.22
CA GLN A 89 -3.77 -11.09 5.03
C GLN A 89 -4.44 -9.87 4.38
N ALA A 90 -5.77 -9.88 4.27
CA ALA A 90 -6.52 -8.76 3.71
C ALA A 90 -6.39 -7.49 4.57
N GLU A 91 -6.31 -7.63 5.89
CA GLU A 91 -6.02 -6.51 6.80
C GLU A 91 -4.64 -5.90 6.54
N MET A 92 -3.60 -6.72 6.37
CA MET A 92 -2.26 -6.22 6.02
C MET A 92 -2.24 -5.48 4.69
N ILE A 93 -2.96 -5.98 3.68
CA ILE A 93 -3.09 -5.28 2.39
C ILE A 93 -3.85 -3.96 2.57
N ALA A 94 -4.95 -3.97 3.31
CA ALA A 94 -5.71 -2.75 3.58
C ALA A 94 -4.86 -1.71 4.33
N GLU A 95 -4.02 -2.12 5.27
CA GLU A 95 -3.09 -1.24 5.98
C GLU A 95 -2.10 -0.57 5.01
N ILE A 96 -1.51 -1.33 4.08
CA ILE A 96 -0.62 -0.79 3.05
C ILE A 96 -1.36 0.18 2.13
N LYS A 97 -2.54 -0.22 1.61
CA LYS A 97 -3.31 0.60 0.66
C LYS A 97 -3.89 1.86 1.29
N ASN A 98 -4.16 1.85 2.58
CA ASN A 98 -4.67 3.01 3.32
C ASN A 98 -3.56 3.83 3.97
N TYR A 99 -2.30 3.39 3.89
CA TYR A 99 -1.18 4.17 4.34
C TYR A 99 -1.09 5.46 3.54
N LYS A 100 -1.33 6.59 4.22
CA LYS A 100 -1.26 7.95 3.66
C LYS A 100 -2.12 8.15 2.41
N ALA A 101 -3.33 7.59 2.38
CA ALA A 101 -4.32 7.99 1.39
C ALA A 101 -4.53 9.51 1.51
N GLY A 102 -4.08 10.32 0.54
CA GLY A 102 -4.00 11.77 0.68
C GLY A 102 -5.26 12.42 1.26
N PHE A 103 -6.43 11.97 0.80
CA PHE A 103 -7.69 12.17 1.50
C PHE A 103 -7.97 10.98 2.43
N VAL A 104 -7.81 11.19 3.73
CA VAL A 104 -8.09 10.17 4.75
C VAL A 104 -9.54 10.32 5.21
N GLN A 105 -10.28 9.22 5.35
CA GLN A 105 -11.52 9.21 6.13
C GLN A 105 -11.16 9.04 7.61
N PRO A 106 -11.23 10.11 8.42
CA PRO A 106 -10.74 10.07 9.79
C PRO A 106 -11.75 9.42 10.72
N GLN A 107 -11.27 8.80 11.80
CA GLN A 107 -12.13 8.50 12.93
C GLN A 107 -12.59 9.82 13.58
N THR A 108 -13.89 9.99 13.75
CA THR A 108 -14.49 11.23 14.28
C THR A 108 -14.82 11.12 15.76
N MET A 109 -14.77 12.25 16.49
CA MET A 109 -15.17 12.38 17.88
C MET A 109 -16.50 13.12 18.03
N ARG A 110 -17.25 12.78 19.08
CA ARG A 110 -18.47 13.51 19.46
C ARG A 110 -18.13 14.64 20.44
N PRO A 111 -18.76 15.83 20.32
CA PRO A 111 -18.48 16.95 21.21
C PRO A 111 -18.83 16.67 22.69
N GLU A 112 -19.82 15.80 22.93
CA GLU A 112 -20.27 15.39 24.28
C GLU A 112 -19.48 14.21 24.87
N MET A 113 -18.48 13.69 24.16
CA MET A 113 -17.63 12.60 24.66
C MET A 113 -16.68 13.13 25.74
N LYS A 114 -16.38 12.32 26.76
CA LYS A 114 -15.36 12.68 27.75
C LYS A 114 -13.95 12.54 27.16
N ILE A 115 -13.03 13.38 27.61
CA ILE A 115 -11.62 13.30 27.16
C ILE A 115 -10.97 11.97 27.55
N SER A 116 -11.37 11.36 28.68
CA SER A 116 -10.91 10.03 29.10
C SER A 116 -11.28 8.92 28.09
N GLU A 117 -12.50 8.93 27.58
CA GLU A 117 -12.99 7.97 26.58
C GLU A 117 -12.24 8.14 25.25
N MET A 118 -12.10 9.38 24.79
CA MET A 118 -11.33 9.71 23.59
C MET A 118 -9.85 9.26 23.73
N TYR A 119 -9.25 9.45 24.90
CA TYR A 119 -7.86 9.06 25.16
C TYR A 119 -7.63 7.56 25.01
N GLU A 120 -8.56 6.72 25.47
CA GLU A 120 -8.47 5.26 25.29
C GLU A 120 -8.61 4.85 23.82
N MET A 121 -9.53 5.48 23.05
CA MET A 121 -9.61 5.25 21.60
C MET A 121 -8.34 5.66 20.87
N ARG A 122 -7.71 6.76 21.30
CA ARG A 122 -6.42 7.20 20.76
C ARG A 122 -5.33 6.15 20.98
N LYS A 123 -5.27 5.50 22.15
CA LYS A 123 -4.29 4.42 22.40
C LYS A 123 -4.49 3.25 21.46
N GLN A 124 -5.74 2.91 21.14
CA GLN A 124 -6.06 1.80 20.24
C GLN A 124 -5.71 2.11 18.78
N THR A 125 -5.92 3.35 18.33
CA THR A 125 -5.73 3.74 16.91
C THR A 125 -4.37 4.36 16.61
N GLY A 126 -3.63 4.84 17.62
CA GLY A 126 -2.35 5.53 17.45
C GLY A 126 -2.45 6.94 16.83
N HIS A 127 -3.66 7.42 16.48
CA HIS A 127 -3.85 8.74 15.89
C HIS A 127 -3.71 9.87 16.91
N SER A 128 -3.17 11.01 16.48
CA SER A 128 -2.89 12.14 17.39
C SER A 128 -3.84 13.33 17.24
N THR A 129 -4.64 13.37 16.18
CA THR A 129 -5.55 14.46 15.86
C THR A 129 -6.84 13.87 15.32
N PHE A 130 -7.97 14.34 15.83
CA PHE A 130 -9.30 13.87 15.46
C PHE A 130 -10.23 15.05 15.14
N PRO A 131 -11.06 14.93 14.11
CA PRO A 131 -12.15 15.86 13.86
C PRO A 131 -13.31 15.60 14.81
N VAL A 132 -13.94 16.69 15.23
CA VAL A 132 -15.14 16.67 16.07
C VAL A 132 -16.35 16.96 15.17
N VAL A 133 -17.36 16.09 15.20
CA VAL A 133 -18.54 16.20 14.34
C VAL A 133 -19.85 16.00 15.11
N ASP A 134 -20.90 16.71 14.71
CA ASP A 134 -22.25 16.54 15.27
C ASP A 134 -22.93 15.24 14.78
N LYS A 135 -24.12 14.95 15.31
CA LYS A 135 -24.91 13.76 14.94
C LYS A 135 -25.22 13.62 13.43
N ASN A 136 -25.18 14.73 12.68
CA ASN A 136 -25.42 14.80 11.24
C ASN A 136 -24.11 14.84 10.42
N ASN A 137 -22.97 14.55 11.06
CA ASN A 137 -21.61 14.61 10.51
C ASN A 137 -21.14 16.04 10.14
N LYS A 138 -21.78 17.10 10.65
CA LYS A 138 -21.29 18.47 10.48
C LYS A 138 -20.00 18.66 11.26
N PHE A 139 -18.97 19.19 10.58
CA PHE A 139 -17.68 19.49 11.18
C PHE A 139 -17.80 20.64 12.18
N LEU A 140 -17.31 20.42 13.40
CA LEU A 140 -17.38 21.37 14.51
C LEU A 140 -16.00 21.88 14.95
N GLY A 141 -14.94 21.11 14.73
CA GLY A 141 -13.60 21.47 15.17
C GLY A 141 -12.61 20.31 15.11
N LEU A 142 -11.42 20.54 15.68
CA LEU A 142 -10.36 19.54 15.82
C LEU A 142 -9.93 19.42 17.27
N ILE A 143 -9.55 18.22 17.68
CA ILE A 143 -8.87 17.99 18.95
C ILE A 143 -7.63 17.14 18.73
N SER A 144 -6.52 17.52 19.33
CA SER A 144 -5.23 16.86 19.23
C SER A 144 -4.67 16.49 20.59
N LYS A 145 -3.62 15.67 20.59
CA LYS A 145 -2.89 15.28 21.81
C LYS A 145 -2.31 16.45 22.62
N TRP A 146 -2.23 17.64 22.04
CA TRP A 146 -1.69 18.85 22.68
C TRP A 146 -2.77 19.71 23.34
N ASP A 147 -4.04 19.43 23.03
CA ASP A 147 -5.16 20.27 23.49
C ASP A 147 -5.68 19.86 24.86
N TYR A 148 -5.15 18.79 25.47
CA TYR A 148 -5.58 18.32 26.78
C TYR A 148 -4.42 17.68 27.55
N ASP A 149 -4.57 17.67 28.87
CA ASP A 149 -3.78 16.88 29.81
C ASP A 149 -4.74 15.91 30.51
N ILE A 150 -4.49 14.61 30.41
CA ILE A 150 -5.38 13.57 30.95
C ILE A 150 -5.48 13.65 32.48
N SER A 151 -4.43 14.09 33.17
CA SER A 151 -4.44 14.21 34.63
C SER A 151 -5.35 15.34 35.14
N LEU A 152 -5.61 16.34 34.29
CA LEU A 152 -6.38 17.54 34.65
C LEU A 152 -7.78 17.55 34.03
N HIS A 153 -7.93 16.98 32.84
CA HIS A 153 -9.11 17.21 31.99
C HIS A 153 -9.92 15.94 31.70
N ALA A 154 -9.63 14.81 32.36
CA ALA A 154 -10.29 13.52 32.10
C ALA A 154 -11.82 13.59 32.07
N GLU A 155 -12.42 14.38 32.96
CA GLU A 155 -13.88 14.54 33.10
C GLU A 155 -14.48 15.64 32.24
N LEU A 156 -13.65 16.47 31.58
CA LEU A 156 -14.15 17.47 30.64
C LEU A 156 -14.61 16.83 29.34
N LEU A 157 -15.47 17.55 28.62
CA LEU A 157 -15.96 17.11 27.32
C LEU A 157 -15.02 17.55 26.21
N VAL A 158 -15.01 16.82 25.09
CA VAL A 158 -14.21 17.15 23.91
C VAL A 158 -14.47 18.59 23.44
N LYS A 159 -15.73 19.04 23.45
CA LYS A 159 -16.08 20.42 23.04
C LYS A 159 -15.46 21.51 23.90
N ASP A 160 -15.08 21.21 25.14
CA ASP A 160 -14.53 22.20 26.08
C ASP A 160 -13.03 22.46 25.81
N ARG A 161 -12.39 21.58 25.04
CA ARG A 161 -10.95 21.63 24.73
C ARG A 161 -10.62 21.62 23.24
N MET A 162 -11.58 21.33 22.36
CA MET A 162 -11.36 21.33 20.92
C MET A 162 -11.07 22.75 20.39
N ILE A 163 -10.31 22.82 19.30
CA ILE A 163 -10.18 24.02 18.47
C ILE A 163 -11.45 24.15 17.64
N SER A 164 -12.13 25.28 17.74
CA SER A 164 -13.39 25.50 17.05
C SER A 164 -13.19 25.65 15.54
N LYS A 165 -14.16 25.20 14.72
CA LYS A 165 -14.06 25.27 13.25
C LYS A 165 -13.78 26.67 12.70
N GLN A 166 -14.17 27.73 13.40
CA GLN A 166 -13.93 29.12 12.98
C GLN A 166 -12.44 29.50 13.02
N GLN A 167 -11.61 28.72 13.70
CA GLN A 167 -10.17 28.92 13.82
C GLN A 167 -9.36 27.96 12.94
N ILE A 168 -10.05 27.14 12.15
CA ILE A 168 -9.46 26.07 11.35
C ILE A 168 -9.71 26.38 9.89
N GLU A 169 -8.64 26.35 9.10
CA GLU A 169 -8.73 26.39 7.64
C GLU A 169 -9.45 25.11 7.16
N ILE A 170 -10.46 25.25 6.30
CA ILE A 170 -11.24 24.12 5.77
C ILE A 170 -11.31 24.19 4.25
N GLY A 171 -11.15 23.05 3.58
CA GLY A 171 -11.43 22.92 2.15
C GLY A 171 -12.90 22.57 1.92
N VAL A 172 -13.53 23.14 0.90
CA VAL A 172 -14.93 22.82 0.54
C VAL A 172 -14.95 22.11 -0.81
N ASN A 173 -15.52 20.90 -0.86
CA ASN A 173 -15.64 20.07 -2.07
C ASN A 173 -14.33 19.87 -2.86
N ILE A 174 -13.18 19.90 -2.18
CA ILE A 174 -11.90 19.71 -2.85
C ILE A 174 -11.69 18.22 -3.10
N THR A 175 -11.63 17.83 -4.37
CA THR A 175 -11.37 16.46 -4.80
C THR A 175 -9.97 16.29 -5.40
N ASP A 176 -9.32 17.38 -5.81
CA ASP A 176 -7.95 17.34 -6.29
C ASP A 176 -6.95 17.41 -5.13
N LEU A 177 -6.14 16.36 -4.98
CA LEU A 177 -5.15 16.25 -3.90
C LEU A 177 -4.05 17.31 -4.05
N SER A 178 -3.67 17.68 -5.27
CA SER A 178 -2.64 18.70 -5.50
C SER A 178 -3.10 20.07 -5.00
N GLN A 179 -4.31 20.48 -5.37
CA GLN A 179 -4.95 21.70 -4.87
C GLN A 179 -5.04 21.70 -3.33
N ALA A 180 -5.49 20.59 -2.75
CA ALA A 180 -5.67 20.50 -1.32
C ALA A 180 -4.33 20.55 -0.54
N ASN A 181 -3.29 19.91 -1.09
CA ASN A 181 -1.93 19.98 -0.55
C ASN A 181 -1.37 21.41 -0.60
N GLN A 182 -1.64 22.16 -1.67
CA GLN A 182 -1.23 23.56 -1.78
C GLN A 182 -1.86 24.42 -0.66
N ILE A 183 -3.17 24.32 -0.46
CA ILE A 183 -3.89 25.05 0.61
C ILE A 183 -3.32 24.69 1.99
N LEU A 184 -3.03 23.41 2.23
CA LEU A 184 -2.45 22.97 3.49
C LEU A 184 -1.05 23.55 3.71
N LEU A 185 -0.22 23.63 2.67
CA LEU A 185 1.12 24.23 2.77
C LEU A 185 1.05 25.75 3.02
N GLU A 186 0.17 26.46 2.31
CA GLU A 186 -0.02 27.92 2.43
C GLU A 186 -0.63 28.31 3.79
N SER A 187 -1.52 27.50 4.35
CA SER A 187 -2.12 27.76 5.66
C SER A 187 -1.15 27.55 6.84
N HIS A 188 0.03 26.98 6.58
CA HIS A 188 1.03 26.59 7.58
C HIS A 188 0.49 25.65 8.68
N LYS A 189 -0.68 25.02 8.48
CA LYS A 189 -1.28 24.09 9.43
C LYS A 189 -0.74 22.67 9.23
N SER A 190 -0.98 21.82 10.22
CA SER A 190 -0.60 20.40 10.16
C SER A 190 -1.67 19.53 9.51
N VAL A 191 -2.88 20.06 9.33
CA VAL A 191 -4.04 19.32 8.86
C VAL A 191 -5.05 20.24 8.16
N LEU A 192 -5.72 19.73 7.12
CA LEU A 192 -6.79 20.40 6.40
C LEU A 192 -8.03 19.48 6.37
N PRO A 193 -9.10 19.81 7.11
CA PRO A 193 -10.39 19.15 6.96
C PRO A 193 -11.06 19.54 5.64
N ILE A 194 -11.65 18.57 4.96
CA ILE A 194 -12.42 18.77 3.72
C ILE A 194 -13.88 18.50 4.03
N VAL A 195 -14.74 19.47 3.73
CA VAL A 195 -16.18 19.41 3.97
C VAL A 195 -16.98 19.54 2.68
N ASP A 196 -18.24 19.11 2.69
CA ASP A 196 -19.20 19.43 1.63
C ASP A 196 -19.81 20.83 1.79
N GLU A 197 -20.70 21.22 0.87
CA GLU A 197 -21.41 22.52 0.90
C GLU A 197 -22.27 22.70 2.16
N ASP A 198 -22.76 21.60 2.74
CA ASP A 198 -23.56 21.59 3.96
C ASP A 198 -22.70 21.66 5.24
N GLY A 199 -21.37 21.61 5.08
CA GLY A 199 -20.36 21.61 6.14
C GLY A 199 -20.18 20.24 6.81
N LYS A 200 -20.57 19.14 6.16
CA LYS A 200 -20.29 17.79 6.63
C LYS A 200 -18.89 17.37 6.29
N LEU A 201 -18.23 16.68 7.21
CA LEU A 201 -16.86 16.21 7.01
C LEU A 201 -16.82 15.10 5.96
N LEU A 202 -16.04 15.33 4.90
CA LEU A 202 -15.78 14.35 3.85
C LEU A 202 -14.48 13.58 4.12
N SER A 203 -13.40 14.30 4.41
CA SER A 203 -12.06 13.73 4.61
C SER A 203 -11.13 14.71 5.32
N MET A 204 -9.90 14.27 5.63
CA MET A 204 -8.82 15.10 6.16
C MET A 204 -7.52 14.82 5.42
N ILE A 205 -6.69 15.86 5.30
CA ILE A 205 -5.36 15.79 4.72
C ILE A 205 -4.34 16.19 5.79
N PHE A 206 -3.23 15.46 5.90
CA PHE A 206 -2.21 15.75 6.90
C PHE A 206 -0.91 16.19 6.25
N ARG A 207 -0.27 17.22 6.82
CA ARG A 207 0.98 17.78 6.29
C ARG A 207 2.13 16.77 6.32
N LYS A 208 2.13 15.88 7.31
CA LYS A 208 3.12 14.79 7.41
C LYS A 208 3.13 13.92 6.14
N ASP A 209 1.97 13.72 5.51
CA ASP A 209 1.84 12.89 4.32
C ASP A 209 2.47 13.58 3.10
N ILE A 210 2.46 14.93 3.05
CA ILE A 210 3.15 15.73 2.04
C ILE A 210 4.67 15.65 2.19
N THR A 211 5.19 15.84 3.41
CA THR A 211 6.64 15.80 3.68
C THR A 211 7.23 14.44 3.32
N ASP A 212 6.52 13.37 3.68
CA ASP A 212 6.99 12.02 3.41
C ASP A 212 7.16 11.73 1.91
N GLN A 213 6.32 12.29 1.04
CA GLN A 213 6.50 12.14 -0.41
C GLN A 213 7.80 12.82 -0.90
N THR A 214 8.18 13.93 -0.28
CA THR A 214 9.44 14.63 -0.59
C THR A 214 10.64 13.81 -0.13
N ASP A 215 10.52 13.18 1.04
CA ASP A 215 11.56 12.31 1.60
C ASP A 215 11.68 10.96 0.87
N ASN A 216 10.66 10.55 0.12
CA ASN A 216 10.59 9.25 -0.56
C ASN A 216 10.30 9.43 -2.07
N PRO A 217 11.23 10.03 -2.85
CA PRO A 217 11.01 10.32 -4.27
C PRO A 217 10.86 9.07 -5.15
N LEU A 218 11.27 7.90 -4.66
CA LEU A 218 11.17 6.62 -5.37
C LEU A 218 9.90 5.83 -5.00
N GLU A 219 9.02 6.38 -4.16
CA GLU A 219 7.79 5.72 -3.72
C GLU A 219 6.91 5.28 -4.90
N ILE A 220 6.39 4.05 -4.83
CA ILE A 220 5.55 3.49 -5.90
C ILE A 220 4.10 3.50 -5.47
N HIS A 221 3.26 3.98 -6.37
CA HIS A 221 1.83 4.10 -6.18
C HIS A 221 1.02 3.40 -7.26
N ASP A 222 -0.22 3.06 -6.92
CA ASP A 222 -1.26 2.79 -7.89
C ASP A 222 -1.78 4.09 -8.54
N GLU A 223 -2.72 3.94 -9.48
CA GLU A 223 -3.36 5.06 -10.19
C GLU A 223 -4.09 6.04 -9.24
N LYS A 224 -4.47 5.57 -8.04
CA LYS A 224 -5.17 6.35 -7.00
C LYS A 224 -4.21 6.98 -5.99
N LYS A 225 -2.89 6.97 -6.27
CA LYS A 225 -1.85 7.51 -5.37
C LYS A 225 -1.80 6.80 -4.01
N ARG A 226 -2.15 5.52 -3.96
CA ARG A 226 -1.95 4.66 -2.78
C ARG A 226 -0.72 3.79 -3.01
N LEU A 227 0.02 3.47 -1.95
CA LEU A 227 1.15 2.54 -2.05
C LEU A 227 0.76 1.23 -2.76
N ILE A 228 1.67 0.65 -3.53
CA ILE A 228 1.44 -0.65 -4.15
C ILE A 228 1.41 -1.77 -3.09
N ALA A 229 0.57 -2.77 -3.30
CA ALA A 229 0.49 -3.95 -2.46
C ALA A 229 0.51 -5.24 -3.29
N VAL A 230 1.46 -6.13 -3.00
CA VAL A 230 1.59 -7.44 -3.63
C VAL A 230 1.25 -8.52 -2.62
N ALA A 231 0.37 -9.45 -2.98
CA ALA A 231 -0.02 -10.55 -2.09
C ALA A 231 0.34 -11.91 -2.68
N ALA A 232 1.02 -12.73 -1.87
CA ALA A 232 1.17 -14.14 -2.18
C ALA A 232 -0.17 -14.88 -1.97
N ILE A 233 -0.41 -15.95 -2.73
CA ILE A 233 -1.56 -16.85 -2.58
C ILE A 233 -1.12 -18.29 -2.81
N ASN A 234 -1.82 -19.27 -2.26
CA ASN A 234 -1.60 -20.68 -2.56
C ASN A 234 -2.55 -21.14 -3.70
N THR A 235 -2.48 -22.41 -4.10
CA THR A 235 -3.33 -23.00 -5.16
C THR A 235 -4.59 -23.74 -4.64
N HIS A 236 -4.91 -23.61 -3.35
CA HIS A 236 -6.01 -24.33 -2.70
C HIS A 236 -7.20 -23.41 -2.40
N ASP A 237 -7.04 -22.45 -1.48
CA ASP A 237 -8.10 -21.51 -1.02
C ASP A 237 -8.14 -20.20 -1.83
N TYR A 238 -7.49 -20.19 -3.00
CA TYR A 238 -7.25 -18.97 -3.78
C TYR A 238 -8.53 -18.26 -4.20
N LYS A 239 -9.64 -18.98 -4.43
CA LYS A 239 -10.87 -18.34 -4.90
C LYS A 239 -11.44 -17.37 -3.87
N GLU A 240 -11.50 -17.81 -2.62
CA GLU A 240 -11.95 -17.04 -1.47
C GLU A 240 -10.92 -15.98 -1.08
N ARG A 241 -9.63 -16.36 -1.08
CA ARG A 241 -8.52 -15.48 -0.73
C ARG A 241 -8.41 -14.31 -1.71
N VAL A 242 -8.40 -14.58 -3.01
CA VAL A 242 -8.32 -13.54 -4.05
C VAL A 242 -9.51 -12.59 -3.93
N LYS A 243 -10.75 -13.10 -3.81
CA LYS A 243 -11.94 -12.25 -3.59
C LYS A 243 -11.74 -11.25 -2.44
N ALA A 244 -11.21 -11.70 -1.31
CA ALA A 244 -10.96 -10.84 -0.15
C ALA A 244 -9.85 -9.82 -0.42
N LEU A 245 -8.76 -10.22 -1.07
CA LEU A 245 -7.62 -9.35 -1.39
C LEU A 245 -7.98 -8.28 -2.44
N VAL A 246 -8.78 -8.63 -3.45
CA VAL A 246 -9.31 -7.67 -4.44
C VAL A 246 -10.18 -6.62 -3.76
N LYS A 247 -11.05 -7.04 -2.82
CA LYS A 247 -11.94 -6.12 -2.10
C LYS A 247 -11.17 -5.00 -1.35
N VAL A 248 -9.98 -5.31 -0.84
CA VAL A 248 -9.11 -4.34 -0.15
C VAL A 248 -8.13 -3.64 -1.09
N GLY A 249 -8.13 -3.98 -2.38
CA GLY A 249 -7.39 -3.28 -3.43
C GLY A 249 -5.94 -3.73 -3.60
N VAL A 250 -5.68 -5.05 -3.53
CA VAL A 250 -4.39 -5.62 -3.95
C VAL A 250 -4.06 -5.25 -5.41
N ASP A 251 -2.80 -4.98 -5.69
CA ASP A 251 -2.32 -4.56 -7.02
C ASP A 251 -1.80 -5.72 -7.86
N VAL A 252 -1.06 -6.64 -7.23
CA VAL A 252 -0.44 -7.79 -7.90
C VAL A 252 -0.61 -9.03 -7.03
N LEU A 253 -0.93 -10.15 -7.66
CA LEU A 253 -0.97 -11.46 -7.01
C LEU A 253 0.27 -12.26 -7.38
N SER A 254 0.75 -13.11 -6.47
CA SER A 254 1.83 -14.07 -6.75
C SER A 254 1.46 -15.43 -6.20
N ILE A 255 1.64 -16.49 -6.97
CA ILE A 255 1.35 -17.84 -6.48
C ILE A 255 2.60 -18.39 -5.79
N ASP A 256 2.47 -18.72 -4.50
CA ASP A 256 3.53 -19.25 -3.66
C ASP A 256 3.49 -20.79 -3.65
N THR A 257 4.47 -21.40 -4.30
CA THR A 257 4.71 -22.85 -4.32
C THR A 257 6.18 -23.14 -4.61
N SER A 258 6.67 -24.27 -4.08
CA SER A 258 8.02 -24.76 -4.36
C SER A 258 8.20 -25.24 -5.81
N ASP A 259 7.14 -25.76 -6.42
CA ASP A 259 7.10 -26.16 -7.84
C ASP A 259 5.82 -25.61 -8.49
N GLY A 260 6.00 -24.67 -9.41
CA GLY A 260 4.93 -24.04 -10.16
C GLY A 260 4.51 -24.79 -11.40
N TYR A 261 5.26 -25.80 -11.85
CA TYR A 261 4.95 -26.55 -13.06
C TYR A 261 3.85 -27.60 -12.82
N THR A 262 2.68 -27.13 -12.39
CA THR A 262 1.55 -27.95 -11.98
C THR A 262 0.25 -27.48 -12.61
N GLN A 263 -0.67 -28.42 -12.82
CA GLN A 263 -2.01 -28.09 -13.28
C GLN A 263 -2.74 -27.16 -12.30
N TYR A 264 -2.57 -27.36 -10.99
CA TYR A 264 -3.18 -26.53 -9.95
C TYR A 264 -2.84 -25.04 -10.12
N GLN A 265 -1.59 -24.72 -10.43
CA GLN A 265 -1.18 -23.34 -10.67
C GLN A 265 -1.76 -22.79 -11.98
N SER A 266 -1.69 -23.56 -13.07
CA SER A 266 -2.32 -23.16 -14.35
C SER A 266 -3.81 -22.85 -14.16
N ASP A 267 -4.52 -23.69 -13.41
CA ASP A 267 -5.96 -23.53 -13.17
C ASP A 267 -6.26 -22.30 -12.31
N ALA A 268 -5.43 -22.01 -11.30
CA ALA A 268 -5.53 -20.80 -10.50
C ALA A 268 -5.28 -19.53 -11.34
N ILE A 269 -4.23 -19.49 -12.16
CA ILE A 269 -3.91 -18.37 -13.06
C ILE A 269 -5.08 -18.11 -14.02
N LYS A 270 -5.56 -19.16 -14.70
CA LYS A 270 -6.70 -19.06 -15.64
C LYS A 270 -7.96 -18.59 -14.93
N TRP A 271 -8.21 -19.03 -13.71
CA TRP A 271 -9.35 -18.58 -12.94
C TRP A 271 -9.23 -17.09 -12.57
N ILE A 272 -8.06 -16.63 -12.10
CA ILE A 272 -7.81 -15.23 -11.77
C ILE A 272 -8.00 -14.35 -13.01
N ASN A 273 -7.36 -14.67 -14.13
CA ASN A 273 -7.49 -13.89 -15.36
C ASN A 273 -8.93 -13.83 -15.90
N ARG A 274 -9.76 -14.85 -15.66
CA ARG A 274 -11.19 -14.82 -16.05
C ARG A 274 -12.05 -13.97 -15.13
N ASN A 275 -11.77 -13.92 -13.83
CA ASN A 275 -12.63 -13.27 -12.83
C ASN A 275 -12.17 -11.87 -12.45
N TYR A 276 -10.86 -11.60 -12.56
CA TYR A 276 -10.18 -10.34 -12.22
C TYR A 276 -9.19 -9.99 -13.33
N PRO A 277 -9.67 -9.75 -14.57
CA PRO A 277 -8.83 -9.53 -15.73
C PRO A 277 -7.95 -8.27 -15.61
N GLU A 278 -8.18 -7.39 -14.66
CA GLU A 278 -7.38 -6.20 -14.37
C GLU A 278 -6.16 -6.50 -13.49
N ILE A 279 -6.19 -7.58 -12.70
CA ILE A 279 -5.12 -7.89 -11.73
C ILE A 279 -4.08 -8.81 -12.39
N PRO A 280 -2.79 -8.43 -12.44
CA PRO A 280 -1.71 -9.31 -12.88
C PRO A 280 -1.41 -10.39 -11.84
N VAL A 281 -0.99 -11.57 -12.33
CA VAL A 281 -0.64 -12.72 -11.49
C VAL A 281 0.76 -13.25 -11.84
N ILE A 282 1.66 -13.23 -10.88
CA ILE A 282 3.00 -13.80 -11.00
C ILE A 282 2.93 -15.30 -10.74
N GLY A 283 3.37 -16.10 -11.71
CA GLY A 283 3.54 -17.54 -11.60
C GLY A 283 4.97 -17.94 -11.17
N GLY A 284 5.10 -19.08 -10.50
CA GLY A 284 6.36 -19.59 -9.99
C GLY A 284 6.15 -20.68 -8.93
N ASN A 285 7.19 -21.33 -8.42
CA ASN A 285 8.58 -21.21 -8.86
C ASN A 285 8.89 -22.17 -10.00
N ILE A 286 9.73 -21.75 -10.94
CA ILE A 286 10.17 -22.58 -12.07
C ILE A 286 11.69 -22.49 -12.24
N ILE A 287 12.28 -23.55 -12.77
CA ILE A 287 13.72 -23.62 -13.08
C ILE A 287 14.00 -24.14 -14.49
N THR A 288 12.94 -24.32 -15.30
CA THR A 288 13.06 -24.87 -16.66
C THR A 288 12.32 -24.03 -17.69
N PRO A 289 12.79 -24.00 -18.95
CA PRO A 289 12.07 -23.32 -20.05
C PRO A 289 10.65 -23.84 -20.27
N SER A 290 10.42 -25.14 -20.06
CA SER A 290 9.09 -25.75 -20.18
C SER A 290 8.13 -25.28 -19.09
N GLY A 291 8.61 -25.17 -17.84
CA GLY A 291 7.80 -24.62 -16.75
C GLY A 291 7.46 -23.14 -16.99
N PHE A 292 8.43 -22.35 -17.43
CA PHE A 292 8.21 -20.96 -17.85
C PHE A 292 7.12 -20.86 -18.92
N ARG A 293 7.27 -21.60 -20.04
CA ARG A 293 6.32 -21.57 -21.14
C ARG A 293 4.92 -21.98 -20.68
N TYR A 294 4.81 -23.04 -19.89
CA TYR A 294 3.53 -23.54 -19.39
C TYR A 294 2.75 -22.50 -18.57
N LEU A 295 3.44 -21.72 -17.74
CA LEU A 295 2.81 -20.67 -16.92
C LEU A 295 2.45 -19.43 -17.76
N VAL A 296 3.32 -19.02 -18.69
CA VAL A 296 3.01 -17.94 -19.65
C VAL A 296 1.78 -18.29 -20.49
N ASP A 297 1.70 -19.54 -21.00
CA ASP A 297 0.54 -20.00 -21.79
C ASP A 297 -0.75 -20.09 -20.94
N ALA A 298 -0.63 -20.19 -19.61
CA ALA A 298 -1.77 -20.09 -18.70
C ALA A 298 -2.21 -18.64 -18.44
N GLY A 299 -1.36 -17.66 -18.74
CA GLY A 299 -1.59 -16.22 -18.59
C GLY A 299 -0.92 -15.59 -17.36
N ALA A 300 0.18 -16.16 -16.87
CA ALA A 300 1.07 -15.47 -15.92
C ALA A 300 1.71 -14.23 -16.58
#